data_AF-A0AAD6A1M4-F1
#
_entry.id   AF-A0AAD6A1M4-F1
#
_cell.length_a   1.000
_cell.length_b   1.000
_cell.length_c   1.000
_cell.angle_alpha   90.00
_cell.angle_beta   90.00
_cell.angle_gamma   90.00
#
_symmetry.space_group_name_H-M   'P 1'
#
loop_
_entity.id
_entity.type
_entity.pdbx_description
1 polymer ?
#
loop_
_entity_poly.entity_id
_entity_poly.type
_entity_poly.pdbx_seq_one_letter_code
_entity_poly.pdbx_strand_id
1 'polypeptide(L)'
;MAAAAPSQPTYLRTAFSGHSKQSACYIKKPFLNLPRKPLRYTRAVASTNGSKVDIPKQWYNLVADLEVKPPPPLNPQTHKPLHPEDLSPIFAEELIKQEISEDQYIDIPEEIIDVYRLWRPTPLIRAKRLEKLLDTPARIYYKYEGTSPAGSHKPNTAVPQAWYNAQQGVKSVVTETGAGQWGSALSFASSLFGLNCEVWQVRASYDQKPYRRLMMETWGAKVHPSPSTVTASGRKILESDPSSPGSLGIAISEAVEVAATNSDTKYCLGSVLNHVLLHQTVIGEECIKQLEALNEKPDLIIGCTGGGSNFGGLVFPFIREKIEGRMNPVFQAVEPAACPSLTKGVYAYDFGDTAGLTPLMKMHTLGHDFIPDPIHAGGLRYHGMAPLISHAYELGMMEAIGIPQTECFQAAIQFARTEGIIPAPEPTHAIAAAIREALECKKTGEKKVIVTAMCGHGHFDLVSYEKYLKGSMVDLSYSPEKLQASLAALPRVEA
;
A
#
# COMPACT_ATOMS: atom_id res chain seq x y z
N MET A 1 64.28 -24.96 17.27
CA MET A 1 65.40 -25.83 16.85
C MET A 1 64.78 -27.16 16.41
N ALA A 2 64.53 -27.30 15.11
CA ALA A 2 65.27 -28.16 14.15
C ALA A 2 64.79 -29.63 14.23
N ALA A 3 63.94 -30.10 13.30
CA ALA A 3 64.25 -30.75 12.00
C ALA A 3 64.61 -32.26 12.19
N ALA A 4 64.21 -33.26 11.39
CA ALA A 4 63.87 -33.30 9.96
C ALA A 4 63.04 -34.57 9.59
N ALA A 5 62.42 -34.52 8.39
CA ALA A 5 61.88 -35.67 7.61
C ALA A 5 63.02 -36.37 6.80
N PRO A 6 62.77 -37.47 6.04
CA PRO A 6 62.11 -37.44 4.70
C PRO A 6 61.25 -38.73 4.42
N SER A 7 60.48 -38.95 3.34
CA SER A 7 60.69 -38.77 1.90
C SER A 7 59.40 -39.08 1.10
N GLN A 8 59.25 -38.47 -0.08
CA GLN A 8 58.22 -38.74 -1.11
C GLN A 8 58.66 -39.83 -2.11
N PRO A 9 57.84 -40.15 -3.13
CA PRO A 9 58.18 -39.59 -4.45
C PRO A 9 57.02 -38.99 -5.26
N THR A 10 57.42 -38.01 -6.07
CA THR A 10 56.71 -37.18 -7.07
C THR A 10 56.46 -37.87 -8.42
N TYR A 11 55.50 -37.31 -9.18
CA TYR A 11 55.46 -36.96 -10.63
C TYR A 11 53.96 -36.94 -11.04
N LEU A 12 53.36 -35.99 -11.77
CA LEU A 12 53.80 -35.03 -12.77
C LEU A 12 52.77 -33.88 -12.86
N ARG A 13 53.26 -32.67 -13.15
CA ARG A 13 52.47 -31.48 -13.51
C ARG A 13 51.79 -31.63 -14.87
N THR A 14 50.63 -31.00 -15.04
CA THR A 14 50.33 -30.21 -16.26
C THR A 14 49.25 -29.18 -15.92
N ALA A 15 49.60 -27.92 -16.13
CA ALA A 15 48.68 -26.79 -16.15
C ALA A 15 48.06 -26.68 -17.53
N PHE A 16 46.75 -26.47 -17.62
CA PHE A 16 46.14 -25.86 -18.80
C PHE A 16 45.09 -24.85 -18.36
N SER A 17 45.43 -23.59 -18.62
CA SER A 17 44.51 -22.47 -18.83
C SER A 17 43.48 -22.82 -19.91
N GLY A 18 42.20 -22.56 -19.63
CA GLY A 18 41.14 -22.67 -20.62
C GLY A 18 39.89 -21.97 -20.13
N HIS A 19 39.58 -20.82 -20.73
CA HIS A 19 38.33 -20.10 -20.59
C HIS A 19 37.13 -21.04 -20.71
N SER A 20 36.30 -21.15 -19.67
CA SER A 20 34.94 -21.66 -19.83
C SER A 20 33.98 -20.48 -19.84
N LYS A 21 33.46 -20.18 -21.04
CA LYS A 21 32.23 -19.42 -21.22
C LYS A 21 31.13 -20.20 -20.50
N GLN A 22 30.75 -19.77 -19.30
CA GLN A 22 29.46 -20.17 -18.75
C GLN A 22 28.39 -19.44 -19.55
N SER A 23 27.84 -20.18 -20.51
CA SER A 23 26.67 -19.84 -21.30
C SER A 23 25.56 -19.36 -20.39
N ALA A 24 25.29 -18.05 -20.43
CA ALA A 24 24.06 -17.50 -19.90
C ALA A 24 22.89 -18.05 -20.74
N CYS A 25 22.21 -19.06 -20.21
CA CYS A 25 20.92 -19.50 -20.72
C CYS A 25 19.87 -18.48 -20.28
N TYR A 26 19.91 -17.28 -20.88
CA TYR A 26 18.77 -16.38 -20.87
C TYR A 26 17.70 -17.03 -21.74
N ILE A 27 16.67 -17.57 -21.09
CA ILE A 27 15.43 -17.91 -21.77
C ILE A 27 14.81 -16.59 -22.24
N LYS A 28 15.22 -16.10 -23.42
CA LYS A 28 14.43 -15.18 -24.23
C LYS A 28 13.27 -15.98 -24.82
N LYS A 29 12.26 -16.27 -24.00
CA LYS A 29 10.95 -16.64 -24.55
C LYS A 29 10.22 -15.34 -24.85
N PRO A 30 9.75 -15.13 -26.09
CA PRO A 30 8.84 -14.01 -26.35
C PRO A 30 7.59 -14.22 -25.48
N PHE A 31 7.15 -13.15 -24.82
CA PHE A 31 5.83 -13.08 -24.20
C PHE A 31 4.81 -13.70 -25.17
N LEU A 32 3.99 -14.63 -24.69
CA LEU A 32 2.89 -15.14 -25.49
C LEU A 32 1.99 -13.96 -25.85
N ASN A 33 2.03 -13.54 -27.11
CA ASN A 33 0.99 -12.72 -27.72
C ASN A 33 -0.28 -13.57 -27.79
N LEU A 34 -1.02 -13.64 -26.68
CA LEU A 34 -2.34 -14.24 -26.67
C LEU A 34 -3.30 -13.31 -27.43
N PRO A 35 -4.18 -13.86 -28.29
CA PRO A 35 -5.13 -13.06 -29.05
C PRO A 35 -6.10 -12.33 -28.11
N ARG A 36 -6.34 -11.03 -28.39
CA ARG A 36 -7.28 -10.13 -27.71
C ARG A 36 -8.75 -10.50 -27.97
N LYS A 37 -9.16 -11.75 -27.77
CA LYS A 37 -10.58 -12.11 -27.71
C LYS A 37 -11.02 -12.05 -26.25
N PRO A 38 -12.19 -11.49 -25.92
CA PRO A 38 -12.70 -11.50 -24.56
C PRO A 38 -12.86 -12.95 -24.11
N LEU A 39 -12.00 -13.38 -23.18
CA LEU A 39 -12.10 -14.69 -22.55
C LEU A 39 -13.34 -14.65 -21.66
N ARG A 40 -14.41 -15.36 -22.05
CA ARG A 40 -15.53 -15.62 -21.13
C ARG A 40 -15.04 -16.51 -20.00
N TYR A 41 -14.60 -15.91 -18.90
CA TYR A 41 -14.29 -16.64 -17.67
C TYR A 41 -15.58 -17.23 -17.08
N THR A 42 -15.80 -18.53 -17.27
CA THR A 42 -16.80 -19.29 -16.51
C THR A 42 -16.21 -19.67 -15.16
N ARG A 43 -16.53 -18.91 -14.11
CA ARG A 43 -16.27 -19.31 -12.73
C ARG A 43 -17.42 -20.20 -12.24
N ALA A 44 -17.10 -21.37 -11.68
CA ALA A 44 -18.05 -22.10 -10.85
C ALA A 44 -18.27 -21.28 -9.57
N VAL A 45 -19.38 -20.54 -9.50
CA VAL A 45 -19.71 -19.70 -8.34
C VAL A 45 -20.32 -20.61 -7.28
N ALA A 46 -19.52 -21.01 -6.28
CA ALA A 46 -20.05 -21.57 -5.04
C ALA A 46 -20.70 -20.44 -4.24
N SER A 47 -21.98 -20.17 -4.49
CA SER A 47 -22.80 -19.33 -3.60
C SER A 47 -23.40 -20.23 -2.52
N THR A 48 -22.83 -20.19 -1.32
CA THR A 48 -23.50 -20.71 -0.13
C THR A 48 -23.98 -19.51 0.69
N ASN A 49 -25.21 -19.09 0.39
CA ASN A 49 -26.07 -18.10 1.07
C ASN A 49 -26.00 -16.64 0.58
N GLY A 50 -27.07 -16.23 -0.10
CA GLY A 50 -27.53 -14.83 -0.15
C GLY A 50 -26.96 -13.99 -1.30
N SER A 51 -27.84 -13.23 -1.94
CA SER A 51 -27.66 -12.27 -3.07
C SER A 51 -26.24 -12.10 -3.62
N LYS A 52 -26.07 -12.38 -4.90
CA LYS A 52 -24.85 -12.08 -5.65
C LYS A 52 -24.62 -10.55 -5.63
N VAL A 53 -23.62 -10.11 -4.88
CA VAL A 53 -23.09 -8.75 -5.01
C VAL A 53 -22.24 -8.74 -6.28
N ASP A 54 -22.56 -7.83 -7.20
CA ASP A 54 -21.78 -7.63 -8.42
C ASP A 54 -20.66 -6.60 -8.20
N ILE A 55 -19.63 -6.66 -9.03
CA ILE A 55 -18.54 -5.67 -9.03
C ILE A 55 -19.16 -4.29 -9.36
N PRO A 56 -18.84 -3.24 -8.59
CA PRO A 56 -19.22 -1.87 -8.93
C PRO A 56 -18.80 -1.51 -10.36
N LYS A 57 -19.63 -0.71 -11.05
CA LYS A 57 -19.33 -0.22 -12.40
C LYS A 57 -18.73 1.16 -12.43
N GLN A 58 -18.66 1.82 -11.27
CA GLN A 58 -18.17 3.18 -11.11
C GLN A 58 -17.33 3.23 -9.83
N TRP A 59 -16.29 4.05 -9.84
CA TRP A 59 -15.63 4.51 -8.63
C TRP A 59 -16.32 5.76 -8.11
N TYR A 60 -16.27 5.95 -6.80
CA TYR A 60 -16.84 7.10 -6.11
C TYR A 60 -15.76 8.12 -5.73
N ASN A 61 -16.01 9.39 -5.98
CA ASN A 61 -15.12 10.50 -5.68
C ASN A 61 -15.69 11.35 -4.54
N LEU A 62 -15.07 11.29 -3.36
CA LEU A 62 -15.51 12.07 -2.21
C LEU A 62 -15.45 13.58 -2.46
N VAL A 63 -14.53 14.06 -3.31
CA VAL A 63 -14.35 15.50 -3.56
C VAL A 63 -15.65 16.16 -4.01
N ALA A 64 -16.48 15.47 -4.80
CA ALA A 64 -17.76 15.98 -5.28
C ALA A 64 -18.71 16.39 -4.16
N ASP A 65 -18.72 15.62 -3.06
CA ASP A 65 -19.67 15.77 -1.95
C ASP A 65 -19.14 16.62 -0.79
N LEU A 66 -17.91 17.13 -0.89
CA LEU A 66 -17.34 18.05 0.11
C LEU A 66 -17.78 19.49 -0.14
N GLU A 67 -18.31 20.14 0.90
CA GLU A 67 -18.63 21.58 0.91
C GLU A 67 -17.38 22.44 0.75
N VAL A 68 -16.32 22.09 1.50
CA VAL A 68 -15.00 22.73 1.41
C VAL A 68 -14.08 21.79 0.63
N LYS A 69 -13.61 22.23 -0.54
CA LYS A 69 -12.69 21.43 -1.37
C LYS A 69 -11.29 21.34 -0.73
N PRO A 70 -10.55 20.24 -0.95
CA PRO A 70 -9.19 20.12 -0.45
C PRO A 70 -8.27 21.16 -1.11
N PRO A 71 -7.26 21.69 -0.40
CA PRO A 71 -6.27 22.58 -1.00
C PRO A 71 -5.53 21.90 -2.17
N PRO A 72 -5.25 22.64 -3.27
CA PRO A 72 -4.60 22.06 -4.43
C PRO A 72 -3.13 21.72 -4.14
N PRO A 73 -2.55 20.71 -4.81
CA PRO A 73 -1.12 20.47 -4.73
C PRO A 73 -0.34 21.64 -5.36
N LEU A 74 0.87 21.90 -4.86
CA LEU A 74 1.72 23.00 -5.32
C LEU A 74 2.94 22.48 -6.07
N ASN A 75 3.38 23.30 -7.02
CA ASN A 75 4.58 23.04 -7.79
C ASN A 75 5.82 23.13 -6.87
N PRO A 76 6.72 22.12 -6.91
CA PRO A 76 7.87 22.04 -6.01
C PRO A 76 8.89 23.17 -6.16
N GLN A 77 8.88 23.89 -7.29
CA GLN A 77 9.82 24.99 -7.56
C GLN A 77 9.17 26.36 -7.34
N THR A 78 7.92 26.53 -7.77
CA THR A 78 7.26 27.85 -7.76
C THR A 78 6.37 28.06 -6.54
N HIS A 79 6.03 27.00 -5.81
CA HIS A 79 5.06 26.98 -4.70
C HIS A 79 3.68 27.53 -5.08
N LYS A 80 3.35 27.57 -6.38
CA LYS A 80 2.02 27.92 -6.89
C LYS A 80 1.21 26.65 -7.15
N PRO A 81 -0.14 26.73 -7.19
CA PRO A 81 -0.96 25.59 -7.58
C PRO A 81 -0.50 24.97 -8.89
N LEU A 82 -0.45 23.63 -8.94
CA LEU A 82 -0.04 22.90 -10.13
C LEU A 82 -1.03 23.06 -11.27
N HIS A 83 -0.48 23.10 -12.49
CA HIS A 83 -1.26 22.87 -13.69
C HIS A 83 -1.20 21.37 -14.06
N PRO A 84 -2.26 20.80 -14.67
CA PRO A 84 -2.26 19.40 -15.10
C PRO A 84 -1.07 19.02 -15.99
N GLU A 85 -0.59 19.96 -16.80
CA GLU A 85 0.58 19.80 -17.68
C GLU A 85 1.87 19.49 -16.89
N ASP A 86 2.02 20.03 -15.68
CA ASP A 86 3.19 19.83 -14.82
C ASP A 86 3.36 18.36 -14.40
N LEU A 87 2.25 17.59 -14.39
CA LEU A 87 2.22 16.18 -14.01
C LEU A 87 2.42 15.24 -15.20
N SER A 88 2.29 15.74 -16.43
CA SER A 88 2.35 14.95 -17.66
C SER A 88 3.67 14.21 -17.88
N PRO A 89 4.85 14.68 -17.41
CA PRO A 89 6.07 13.88 -17.48
C PRO A 89 5.97 12.58 -16.67
N ILE A 90 5.26 12.60 -15.54
CA ILE A 90 5.27 11.54 -14.53
C ILE A 90 4.08 10.59 -14.71
N PHE A 91 2.88 11.12 -14.98
CA PHE A 91 1.64 10.36 -15.00
C PHE A 91 0.98 10.29 -16.38
N ALA A 92 0.13 9.28 -16.55
CA ALA A 92 -0.74 9.19 -17.71
C ALA A 92 -1.82 10.29 -17.67
N GLU A 93 -2.23 10.78 -18.84
CA GLU A 93 -3.18 11.89 -18.97
C GLU A 93 -4.51 11.60 -18.25
N GLU A 94 -5.02 10.38 -18.37
CA GLU A 94 -6.29 10.02 -17.76
C GLU A 94 -6.21 9.94 -16.23
N LEU A 95 -5.05 9.56 -15.68
CA LEU A 95 -4.82 9.58 -14.22
C LEU A 95 -4.75 11.02 -13.70
N ILE A 96 -4.19 11.94 -14.47
CA ILE A 96 -4.15 13.36 -14.13
C ILE A 96 -5.56 13.95 -14.13
N LYS A 97 -6.40 13.61 -15.13
CA LYS A 97 -7.81 14.04 -15.16
C LYS A 97 -8.58 13.54 -13.94
N GLN A 98 -8.37 12.29 -13.55
CA GLN A 98 -9.00 11.72 -12.36
C GLN A 98 -8.53 12.40 -11.08
N GLU A 99 -7.25 12.78 -10.99
CA GLU A 99 -6.69 13.45 -9.81
C GLU A 99 -7.40 14.77 -9.50
N ILE A 100 -7.71 15.54 -10.54
CA ILE A 100 -8.35 16.87 -10.46
C ILE A 100 -9.87 16.83 -10.66
N SER A 101 -10.46 15.64 -10.82
CA SER A 101 -11.88 15.52 -11.13
C SER A 101 -12.75 15.92 -9.94
N GLU A 102 -13.83 16.64 -10.24
CA GLU A 102 -14.92 16.92 -9.30
C GLU A 102 -16.18 16.11 -9.60
N ASP A 103 -16.13 15.21 -10.60
CA ASP A 103 -17.25 14.32 -10.90
C ASP A 103 -17.44 13.32 -9.76
N GLN A 104 -18.68 13.13 -9.33
CA GLN A 104 -19.01 12.24 -8.20
C GLN A 104 -18.71 10.77 -8.50
N TYR A 105 -18.89 10.37 -9.76
CA TYR A 105 -18.69 9.00 -10.21
C TYR A 105 -17.86 8.97 -11.49
N ILE A 106 -16.93 8.03 -11.53
CA ILE A 106 -16.09 7.77 -12.70
C ILE A 106 -16.31 6.32 -13.11
N ASP A 107 -16.74 6.10 -14.35
CA ASP A 107 -17.00 4.77 -14.89
C ASP A 107 -15.73 3.91 -14.89
N ILE A 108 -15.90 2.63 -14.55
CA ILE A 108 -14.84 1.64 -14.61
C ILE A 108 -14.87 1.00 -16.01
N PRO A 109 -13.80 1.14 -16.83
CA PRO A 109 -13.69 0.46 -18.10
C PRO A 109 -13.95 -1.06 -18.00
N GLU A 110 -14.65 -1.63 -18.97
CA GLU A 110 -15.06 -3.04 -18.93
C GLU A 110 -13.84 -3.99 -18.87
N GLU A 111 -12.73 -3.63 -19.51
CA GLU A 111 -11.46 -4.38 -19.44
C GLU A 111 -10.87 -4.40 -18.03
N ILE A 112 -11.03 -3.32 -17.25
CA ILE A 112 -10.61 -3.27 -15.85
C ILE A 112 -11.56 -4.12 -14.99
N ILE A 113 -12.87 -4.04 -15.23
CA ILE A 113 -13.86 -4.92 -14.57
C ILE A 113 -13.53 -6.39 -14.85
N ASP A 114 -13.14 -6.73 -16.07
CA ASP A 114 -12.78 -8.09 -16.46
C ASP A 114 -11.59 -8.62 -15.65
N VAL A 115 -10.55 -7.79 -15.47
CA VAL A 115 -9.42 -8.14 -14.60
C VAL A 115 -9.86 -8.24 -13.13
N TYR A 116 -10.72 -7.34 -12.64
CA TYR A 116 -11.26 -7.42 -11.28
C TYR A 116 -11.98 -8.74 -11.00
N ARG A 117 -12.64 -9.37 -12.00
CA ARG A 117 -13.31 -10.67 -11.83
C ARG A 117 -12.39 -11.79 -11.34
N LEU A 118 -11.06 -11.63 -11.46
CA LEU A 118 -10.09 -12.56 -10.90
C LEU A 118 -10.18 -12.68 -9.37
N TRP A 119 -10.56 -11.63 -8.64
CA TRP A 119 -10.68 -11.67 -7.17
C TRP A 119 -11.89 -10.93 -6.58
N ARG A 120 -12.53 -10.04 -7.32
CA ARG A 120 -13.66 -9.23 -6.86
C ARG A 120 -15.02 -9.84 -7.24
N PRO A 121 -16.09 -9.55 -6.46
CA PRO A 121 -16.07 -8.85 -5.17
C PRO A 121 -15.34 -9.63 -4.08
N THR A 122 -14.65 -8.91 -3.20
CA THR A 122 -13.95 -9.55 -2.07
C THR A 122 -14.93 -9.83 -0.93
N PRO A 123 -14.73 -10.88 -0.12
CA PRO A 123 -15.72 -11.26 0.87
C PRO A 123 -15.78 -10.28 2.05
N LEU A 124 -17.00 -10.03 2.55
CA LEU A 124 -17.27 -9.48 3.87
C LEU A 124 -17.60 -10.65 4.80
N ILE A 125 -16.80 -10.86 5.84
CA ILE A 125 -16.88 -12.06 6.69
C ILE A 125 -17.18 -11.64 8.12
N ARG A 126 -18.16 -12.31 8.76
CA ARG A 126 -18.44 -12.15 10.19
C ARG A 126 -17.51 -13.02 11.03
N ALA A 127 -16.71 -12.41 11.90
CA ALA A 127 -15.73 -13.06 12.76
C ALA A 127 -16.38 -13.70 14.00
N LYS A 128 -17.34 -14.63 13.80
CA LYS A 128 -18.12 -15.25 14.89
C LYS A 128 -17.25 -15.97 15.93
N ARG A 129 -16.08 -16.49 15.55
CA ARG A 129 -15.19 -17.19 16.48
C ARG A 129 -14.40 -16.19 17.32
N LEU A 130 -13.99 -15.07 16.73
CA LEU A 130 -13.47 -13.95 17.48
C LEU A 130 -14.52 -13.35 18.44
N GLU A 131 -15.75 -13.13 17.98
CA GLU A 131 -16.88 -12.68 18.83
C GLU A 131 -17.04 -13.62 20.04
N LYS A 132 -17.03 -14.94 19.82
CA LYS A 132 -17.11 -15.97 20.87
C LYS A 132 -15.90 -15.94 21.81
N LEU A 133 -14.69 -15.76 21.30
CA LEU A 133 -13.47 -15.68 22.11
C LEU A 133 -13.52 -14.47 23.06
N LEU A 134 -13.97 -13.32 22.54
CA LEU A 134 -14.07 -12.08 23.32
C LEU A 134 -15.26 -12.09 24.27
N ASP A 135 -16.27 -12.94 23.99
CA ASP A 135 -17.54 -12.97 24.71
C ASP A 135 -18.15 -11.55 24.74
N THR A 136 -18.25 -11.00 23.52
CA THR A 136 -18.76 -9.66 23.26
C THR A 136 -20.18 -9.71 22.68
N PRO A 137 -21.06 -8.76 23.02
CA PRO A 137 -22.33 -8.58 22.33
C PRO A 137 -22.19 -7.92 20.94
N ALA A 138 -20.99 -7.40 20.60
CA ALA A 138 -20.73 -6.79 19.30
C ALA A 138 -20.70 -7.83 18.17
N ARG A 139 -21.04 -7.39 16.96
CA ARG A 139 -20.92 -8.15 15.72
C ARG A 139 -19.75 -7.60 14.93
N ILE A 140 -18.75 -8.43 14.67
CA ILE A 140 -17.50 -8.02 14.04
C ILE A 140 -17.47 -8.56 12.62
N TYR A 141 -17.38 -7.67 11.64
CA TYR A 141 -17.22 -7.98 10.23
C TYR A 141 -15.85 -7.50 9.77
N TYR A 142 -15.22 -8.25 8.87
CA TYR A 142 -14.00 -7.80 8.20
C TYR A 142 -14.13 -7.90 6.69
N LYS A 143 -13.77 -6.81 6.00
CA LYS A 143 -13.73 -6.73 4.53
C LYS A 143 -12.37 -7.22 4.05
N TYR A 144 -12.31 -8.42 3.45
CA TYR A 144 -11.06 -9.15 3.23
C TYR A 144 -10.46 -8.95 1.83
N GLU A 145 -9.56 -7.96 1.71
CA GLU A 145 -8.86 -7.63 0.47
C GLU A 145 -7.62 -8.51 0.19
N GLY A 146 -7.26 -9.40 1.12
CA GLY A 146 -6.14 -10.34 0.93
C GLY A 146 -6.40 -11.46 -0.08
N THR A 147 -7.57 -11.51 -0.69
CA THR A 147 -7.94 -12.49 -1.73
C THR A 147 -7.37 -12.17 -3.11
N SER A 148 -6.84 -10.96 -3.31
CA SER A 148 -6.25 -10.57 -4.60
C SER A 148 -4.98 -11.37 -4.93
N PRO A 149 -4.57 -11.45 -6.21
CA PRO A 149 -3.34 -12.15 -6.60
C PRO A 149 -2.09 -11.65 -5.86
N ALA A 150 -2.04 -10.35 -5.55
CA ALA A 150 -0.94 -9.75 -4.78
C ALA A 150 -1.10 -9.86 -3.26
N GLY A 151 -2.21 -10.43 -2.78
CA GLY A 151 -2.50 -10.62 -1.36
C GLY A 151 -2.82 -9.35 -0.59
N SER A 152 -3.31 -8.29 -1.27
CA SER A 152 -3.72 -7.02 -0.64
C SER A 152 -4.70 -6.21 -1.50
N HIS A 153 -5.18 -5.07 -1.00
CA HIS A 153 -6.04 -4.12 -1.74
C HIS A 153 -5.34 -3.42 -2.92
N LYS A 154 -4.01 -3.47 -3.01
CA LYS A 154 -3.25 -2.65 -3.96
C LYS A 154 -3.53 -2.90 -5.45
N PRO A 155 -3.87 -4.12 -5.91
CA PRO A 155 -4.28 -4.33 -7.31
C PRO A 155 -5.47 -3.49 -7.76
N ASN A 156 -6.32 -3.04 -6.84
CA ASN A 156 -7.47 -2.18 -7.17
C ASN A 156 -7.03 -0.84 -7.81
N THR A 157 -5.83 -0.32 -7.51
CA THR A 157 -5.30 0.86 -8.22
C THR A 157 -4.23 0.49 -9.25
N ALA A 158 -3.49 -0.60 -9.03
CA ALA A 158 -2.45 -1.03 -9.96
C ALA A 158 -3.02 -1.37 -11.35
N VAL A 159 -4.17 -2.06 -11.39
CA VAL A 159 -4.82 -2.48 -12.63
C VAL A 159 -5.31 -1.27 -13.44
N PRO A 160 -6.07 -0.31 -12.89
CA PRO A 160 -6.40 0.91 -13.61
C PRO A 160 -5.18 1.68 -14.08
N GLN A 161 -4.17 1.91 -13.22
CA GLN A 161 -2.97 2.65 -13.61
C GLN A 161 -2.23 1.97 -14.76
N ALA A 162 -2.00 0.65 -14.69
CA ALA A 162 -1.36 -0.08 -15.77
C ALA A 162 -2.21 -0.06 -17.05
N TRP A 163 -3.54 -0.18 -16.94
CA TRP A 163 -4.44 -0.13 -18.09
C TRP A 163 -4.39 1.25 -18.79
N TYR A 164 -4.56 2.35 -18.05
CA TYR A 164 -4.55 3.70 -18.62
C TYR A 164 -3.19 4.03 -19.29
N ASN A 165 -2.08 3.61 -18.68
CA ASN A 165 -0.75 3.73 -19.29
C ASN A 165 -0.66 2.94 -20.61
N ALA A 166 -1.13 1.69 -20.62
CA ALA A 166 -1.13 0.87 -21.83
C ALA A 166 -2.02 1.46 -22.94
N GLN A 167 -3.19 2.02 -22.59
CA GLN A 167 -4.08 2.69 -23.55
C GLN A 167 -3.44 3.95 -24.14
N GLN A 168 -2.70 4.72 -23.35
CA GLN A 168 -1.94 5.88 -23.82
C GLN A 168 -0.71 5.49 -24.66
N GLY A 169 -0.36 4.21 -24.74
CA GLY A 169 0.75 3.69 -25.55
C GLY A 169 2.11 3.69 -24.85
N VAL A 170 2.14 3.96 -23.54
CA VAL A 170 3.32 3.86 -22.67
C VAL A 170 3.93 2.45 -22.77
N LYS A 171 5.26 2.37 -22.72
CA LYS A 171 5.99 1.09 -22.87
C LYS A 171 6.42 0.51 -21.53
N SER A 172 6.74 1.37 -20.59
CA SER A 172 7.30 0.98 -19.30
C SER A 172 6.62 1.75 -18.17
N VAL A 173 6.44 1.09 -17.04
CA VAL A 173 6.06 1.74 -15.79
C VAL A 173 7.13 1.50 -14.74
N VAL A 174 7.32 2.51 -13.90
CA VAL A 174 8.28 2.49 -12.81
C VAL A 174 7.60 2.81 -11.50
N THR A 175 8.13 2.26 -10.41
CA THR A 175 7.58 2.51 -9.09
C THR A 175 8.56 2.21 -7.95
N GLU A 176 8.23 2.68 -6.76
CA GLU A 176 8.87 2.34 -5.50
C GLU A 176 8.19 1.13 -4.82
N THR A 177 8.85 0.52 -3.84
CA THR A 177 8.14 -0.27 -2.82
C THR A 177 8.94 -0.42 -1.54
N GLY A 178 8.26 -0.41 -0.40
CA GLY A 178 8.85 -0.79 0.89
C GLY A 178 8.91 -2.30 1.04
N ALA A 179 7.95 -2.87 1.76
CA ALA A 179 7.89 -4.29 2.04
C ALA A 179 7.61 -5.18 0.81
N GLY A 180 7.05 -4.62 -0.28
CA GLY A 180 6.89 -5.31 -1.56
C GLY A 180 5.44 -5.46 -2.04
N GLN A 181 4.44 -5.13 -1.22
CA GLN A 181 3.02 -5.26 -1.57
C GLN A 181 2.64 -4.42 -2.81
N TRP A 182 3.15 -3.19 -2.90
CA TRP A 182 2.83 -2.29 -4.01
C TRP A 182 3.52 -2.71 -5.30
N GLY A 183 4.84 -2.91 -5.25
CA GLY A 183 5.59 -3.43 -6.40
C GLY A 183 5.03 -4.76 -6.91
N SER A 184 4.58 -5.67 -6.02
CA SER A 184 3.88 -6.92 -6.39
C SER A 184 2.60 -6.64 -7.18
N ALA A 185 1.77 -5.70 -6.72
CA ALA A 185 0.51 -5.36 -7.38
C ALA A 185 0.74 -4.74 -8.76
N LEU A 186 1.70 -3.82 -8.90
CA LEU A 186 2.04 -3.23 -10.18
C LEU A 186 2.68 -4.24 -11.13
N SER A 187 3.59 -5.10 -10.66
CA SER A 187 4.20 -6.16 -11.46
C SER A 187 3.13 -7.09 -12.06
N PHE A 188 2.16 -7.51 -11.24
CA PHE A 188 1.02 -8.28 -11.70
C PHE A 188 0.21 -7.52 -12.76
N ALA A 189 -0.20 -6.28 -12.49
CA ALA A 189 -1.00 -5.49 -13.42
C ALA A 189 -0.27 -5.24 -14.76
N SER A 190 1.00 -4.85 -14.71
CA SER A 190 1.83 -4.63 -15.90
C SER A 190 1.95 -5.88 -16.77
N SER A 191 2.04 -7.07 -16.16
CA SER A 191 2.10 -8.34 -16.89
C SER A 191 0.83 -8.62 -17.72
N LEU A 192 -0.34 -8.14 -17.27
CA LEU A 192 -1.62 -8.32 -17.98
C LEU A 192 -1.74 -7.40 -19.19
N PHE A 193 -1.10 -6.23 -19.14
CA PHE A 193 -1.22 -5.20 -20.17
C PHE A 193 0.03 -5.04 -21.04
N GLY A 194 1.01 -5.94 -20.89
CA GLY A 194 2.22 -5.97 -21.72
C GLY A 194 3.16 -4.78 -21.49
N LEU A 195 3.16 -4.22 -20.28
CA LEU A 195 4.06 -3.13 -19.88
C LEU A 195 5.33 -3.70 -19.25
N ASN A 196 6.49 -3.13 -19.56
CA ASN A 196 7.68 -3.36 -18.75
C ASN A 196 7.48 -2.74 -17.37
N CYS A 197 7.96 -3.39 -16.31
CA CYS A 197 7.85 -2.90 -14.95
C CYS A 197 9.22 -2.89 -14.27
N GLU A 198 9.70 -1.72 -13.83
CA GLU A 198 10.87 -1.63 -12.95
C GLU A 198 10.44 -1.14 -11.56
N VAL A 199 10.97 -1.78 -10.51
CA VAL A 199 10.59 -1.52 -9.13
C VAL A 199 11.83 -1.21 -8.30
N TRP A 200 11.87 -0.05 -7.65
CA TRP A 200 12.88 0.30 -6.64
C TRP A 200 12.39 -0.12 -5.27
N GLN A 201 12.91 -1.24 -4.77
CA GLN A 201 12.57 -1.76 -3.45
C GLN A 201 13.59 -1.27 -2.40
N VAL A 202 13.10 -0.71 -1.28
CA VAL A 202 13.95 -0.29 -0.16
C VAL A 202 14.93 -1.40 0.23
N ARG A 203 16.24 -1.11 0.24
CA ARG A 203 17.33 -2.09 0.35
C ARG A 203 17.17 -3.02 1.56
N ALA A 204 16.91 -2.49 2.74
CA ALA A 204 16.67 -3.32 3.92
C ALA A 204 15.49 -4.30 3.73
N SER A 205 14.44 -3.89 3.02
CA SER A 205 13.30 -4.77 2.71
C SER A 205 13.60 -5.74 1.57
N TYR A 206 14.38 -5.33 0.57
CA TYR A 206 14.86 -6.19 -0.52
C TYR A 206 15.65 -7.39 0.02
N ASP A 207 16.51 -7.14 1.02
CA ASP A 207 17.36 -8.16 1.64
C ASP A 207 16.58 -9.06 2.61
N GLN A 208 15.71 -8.46 3.44
CA GLN A 208 14.97 -9.20 4.49
C GLN A 208 13.71 -9.91 3.98
N LYS A 209 13.12 -9.46 2.86
CA LYS A 209 11.83 -9.98 2.33
C LYS A 209 11.97 -10.48 0.88
N PRO A 210 12.80 -11.51 0.63
CA PRO A 210 13.09 -11.98 -0.73
C PRO A 210 11.86 -12.53 -1.44
N TYR A 211 10.86 -13.06 -0.72
CA TYR A 211 9.68 -13.65 -1.34
C TYR A 211 8.81 -12.64 -2.11
N ARG A 212 8.70 -11.40 -1.62
CA ARG A 212 7.99 -10.34 -2.37
C ARG A 212 8.77 -9.93 -3.61
N ARG A 213 10.11 -9.91 -3.55
CA ARG A 213 10.95 -9.71 -4.74
C ARG A 213 10.73 -10.81 -5.78
N LEU A 214 10.83 -12.07 -5.35
CA LEU A 214 10.62 -13.22 -6.24
C LEU A 214 9.21 -13.22 -6.87
N MET A 215 8.19 -12.78 -6.12
CA MET A 215 6.83 -12.61 -6.62
C MET A 215 6.74 -11.55 -7.72
N MET A 216 7.41 -10.40 -7.55
CA MET A 216 7.52 -9.35 -8.59
C MET A 216 8.24 -9.88 -9.85
N GLU A 217 9.38 -10.55 -9.67
CA GLU A 217 10.18 -11.13 -10.76
C GLU A 217 9.42 -12.25 -11.50
N THR A 218 8.57 -13.00 -10.79
CA THR A 218 7.69 -14.03 -11.40
C THR A 218 6.68 -13.42 -12.37
N TRP A 219 6.21 -12.19 -12.09
CA TRP A 219 5.38 -11.43 -13.02
C TRP A 219 6.18 -10.61 -14.05
N GLY A 220 7.49 -10.81 -14.11
CA GLY A 220 8.37 -10.22 -15.13
C GLY A 220 8.89 -8.83 -14.80
N ALA A 221 8.70 -8.34 -13.57
CA ALA A 221 9.28 -7.06 -13.16
C ALA A 221 10.77 -7.18 -12.87
N LYS A 222 11.51 -6.11 -13.14
CA LYS A 222 12.91 -5.94 -12.75
C LYS A 222 12.97 -5.18 -11.42
N VAL A 223 13.60 -5.75 -10.41
CA VAL A 223 13.62 -5.18 -9.06
C VAL A 223 15.03 -4.70 -8.71
N HIS A 224 15.14 -3.43 -8.33
CA HIS A 224 16.38 -2.80 -7.88
C HIS A 224 16.36 -2.59 -6.38
N PRO A 225 17.46 -2.89 -5.65
CA PRO A 225 17.61 -2.43 -4.29
C PRO A 225 17.88 -0.92 -4.26
N SER A 226 17.07 -0.16 -3.53
CA SER A 226 17.15 1.29 -3.37
C SER A 226 17.77 1.67 -2.01
N PRO A 227 18.82 2.51 -1.94
CA PRO A 227 19.40 3.27 -3.05
C PRO A 227 20.17 2.38 -4.04
N SER A 228 20.02 2.65 -5.33
CA SER A 228 20.65 1.87 -6.41
C SER A 228 21.83 2.61 -7.07
N THR A 229 22.65 1.89 -7.83
CA THR A 229 23.69 2.52 -8.67
C THR A 229 23.17 2.94 -10.04
N VAL A 230 21.90 2.65 -10.38
CA VAL A 230 21.36 2.87 -11.73
C VAL A 230 20.85 4.30 -11.94
N THR A 231 20.47 5.02 -10.88
CA THR A 231 20.01 6.42 -10.95
C THR A 231 21.02 7.40 -10.34
N ALA A 232 20.94 8.68 -10.70
CA ALA A 232 21.77 9.72 -10.08
C ALA A 232 21.39 9.94 -8.61
N SER A 233 20.10 9.91 -8.29
CA SER A 233 19.58 10.01 -6.91
C SER A 233 20.15 8.90 -6.01
N GLY A 234 20.13 7.65 -6.49
CA GLY A 234 20.68 6.51 -5.76
C GLY A 234 22.20 6.58 -5.60
N ARG A 235 22.94 6.93 -6.68
CA ARG A 235 24.41 7.09 -6.63
C ARG A 235 24.83 8.15 -5.63
N LYS A 236 24.18 9.30 -5.60
CA LYS A 236 24.47 10.40 -4.66
C LYS A 236 24.35 9.93 -3.20
N ILE A 237 23.34 9.13 -2.89
CA ILE A 237 23.16 8.59 -1.53
C ILE A 237 24.25 7.58 -1.22
N LEU A 238 24.55 6.65 -2.13
CA LEU A 238 25.60 5.64 -1.94
C LEU A 238 27.01 6.25 -1.84
N GLU A 239 27.27 7.39 -2.46
CA GLU A 239 28.52 8.14 -2.29
C GLU A 239 28.66 8.69 -0.85
N SER A 240 27.55 9.12 -0.25
CA SER A 240 27.53 9.63 1.14
C SER A 240 27.49 8.53 2.20
N ASP A 241 26.74 7.46 1.95
CA ASP A 241 26.60 6.29 2.81
C ASP A 241 26.45 5.02 1.94
N PRO A 242 27.57 4.33 1.65
CA PRO A 242 27.56 3.07 0.89
C PRO A 242 26.76 1.95 1.57
N SER A 243 26.50 2.07 2.87
CA SER A 243 25.77 1.08 3.68
C SER A 243 24.30 1.44 3.89
N SER A 244 23.81 2.50 3.23
CA SER A 244 22.47 3.03 3.45
C SER A 244 21.40 1.95 3.34
N PRO A 245 20.55 1.76 4.38
CA PRO A 245 19.47 0.78 4.35
C PRO A 245 18.33 1.17 3.39
N GLY A 246 18.38 2.39 2.85
CA GLY A 246 17.35 3.01 2.04
C GLY A 246 16.11 3.43 2.84
N SER A 247 15.26 4.21 2.19
CA SER A 247 13.94 4.63 2.69
C SER A 247 12.93 4.59 1.54
N LEU A 248 11.63 4.64 1.87
CA LEU A 248 10.60 4.71 0.84
C LEU A 248 10.74 5.98 0.00
N GLY A 249 11.02 7.13 0.64
CA GLY A 249 11.22 8.40 -0.07
C GLY A 249 12.40 8.35 -1.05
N ILE A 250 13.51 7.70 -0.70
CA ILE A 250 14.63 7.50 -1.63
C ILE A 250 14.20 6.68 -2.86
N ALA A 251 13.45 5.60 -2.65
CA ALA A 251 12.96 4.75 -3.73
C ALA A 251 11.97 5.49 -4.65
N ILE A 252 11.16 6.40 -4.09
CA ILE A 252 10.30 7.30 -4.88
C ILE A 252 11.15 8.21 -5.75
N SER A 253 12.18 8.86 -5.17
CA SER A 253 13.05 9.77 -5.92
C SER A 253 13.74 9.06 -7.09
N GLU A 254 14.23 7.83 -6.89
CA GLU A 254 14.82 7.03 -7.99
C GLU A 254 13.81 6.67 -9.08
N ALA A 255 12.59 6.24 -8.71
CA ALA A 255 11.56 5.88 -9.69
C ALA A 255 11.05 7.11 -10.46
N VAL A 256 10.84 8.24 -9.79
CA VAL A 256 10.42 9.51 -10.41
C VAL A 256 11.51 10.05 -11.34
N GLU A 257 12.80 9.95 -10.98
CA GLU A 257 13.91 10.34 -11.85
C GLU A 257 13.84 9.58 -13.19
N VAL A 258 13.60 8.27 -13.16
CA VAL A 258 13.50 7.46 -14.38
C VAL A 258 12.26 7.85 -15.21
N ALA A 259 11.10 8.05 -14.59
CA ALA A 259 9.90 8.47 -15.32
C ALA A 259 10.08 9.85 -15.97
N ALA A 260 10.57 10.84 -15.21
CA ALA A 260 10.72 12.22 -15.68
C ALA A 260 11.73 12.37 -16.82
N THR A 261 12.69 11.44 -16.95
CA THR A 261 13.75 11.48 -17.98
C THR A 261 13.47 10.60 -19.21
N ASN A 262 12.37 9.85 -19.24
CA ASN A 262 12.03 8.93 -20.33
C ASN A 262 10.59 9.14 -20.81
N SER A 263 10.40 9.56 -22.06
CA SER A 263 9.08 9.91 -22.60
C SER A 263 8.11 8.72 -22.78
N ASP A 264 8.64 7.50 -22.85
CA ASP A 264 7.87 6.25 -23.01
C ASP A 264 7.60 5.52 -21.68
N THR A 265 7.99 6.15 -20.57
CA THR A 265 7.94 5.58 -19.22
C THR A 265 7.12 6.46 -18.30
N LYS A 266 6.29 5.85 -17.45
CA LYS A 266 5.49 6.58 -16.46
C LYS A 266 5.65 6.02 -15.06
N TYR A 267 5.55 6.89 -14.08
CA TYR A 267 5.55 6.50 -12.67
C TYR A 267 4.13 6.12 -12.25
N CYS A 268 4.01 5.00 -11.56
CA CYS A 268 2.77 4.59 -10.90
C CYS A 268 3.00 4.62 -9.39
N LEU A 269 1.97 4.91 -8.60
CA LEU A 269 2.08 5.03 -7.15
C LEU A 269 1.00 4.24 -6.42
N GLY A 270 1.33 3.77 -5.22
CA GLY A 270 0.49 2.81 -4.48
C GLY A 270 -0.45 3.41 -3.45
N SER A 271 -0.41 4.73 -3.21
CA SER A 271 -1.20 5.40 -2.17
C SER A 271 -1.24 6.92 -2.36
N VAL A 272 -1.86 7.63 -1.40
CA VAL A 272 -1.82 9.09 -1.18
C VAL A 272 -2.69 9.89 -2.13
N LEU A 273 -2.46 9.81 -3.45
CA LEU A 273 -3.14 10.66 -4.42
C LEU A 273 -4.63 10.31 -4.59
N ASN A 274 -5.42 11.29 -5.01
CA ASN A 274 -6.87 11.20 -5.10
C ASN A 274 -7.32 10.06 -6.02
N HIS A 275 -6.76 9.95 -7.24
CA HIS A 275 -7.11 8.87 -8.16
C HIS A 275 -6.81 7.47 -7.57
N VAL A 276 -5.82 7.35 -6.68
CA VAL A 276 -5.56 6.10 -5.97
C VAL A 276 -6.67 5.77 -5.00
N LEU A 277 -7.15 6.74 -4.22
CA LEU A 277 -8.25 6.53 -3.28
C LEU A 277 -9.57 6.29 -4.02
N LEU A 278 -9.81 7.01 -5.11
CA LEU A 278 -10.91 6.79 -6.06
C LEU A 278 -10.96 5.33 -6.50
N HIS A 279 -9.87 4.79 -7.06
CA HIS A 279 -9.83 3.39 -7.51
C HIS A 279 -10.12 2.38 -6.39
N GLN A 280 -9.75 2.71 -5.15
CA GLN A 280 -9.96 1.87 -3.99
C GLN A 280 -11.41 1.89 -3.48
N THR A 281 -12.26 2.84 -3.90
CA THR A 281 -13.67 2.92 -3.46
C THR A 281 -14.53 1.72 -3.84
N VAL A 282 -14.04 0.89 -4.77
CA VAL A 282 -14.62 -0.44 -5.05
C VAL A 282 -14.76 -1.29 -3.78
N ILE A 283 -13.92 -1.08 -2.77
CA ILE A 283 -13.98 -1.76 -1.48
C ILE A 283 -15.25 -1.37 -0.71
N GLY A 284 -15.46 -0.07 -0.52
CA GLY A 284 -16.62 0.46 0.22
C GLY A 284 -17.93 0.21 -0.51
N GLU A 285 -17.97 0.40 -1.82
CA GLU A 285 -19.15 0.13 -2.66
C GLU A 285 -19.61 -1.33 -2.56
N GLU A 286 -18.68 -2.28 -2.58
CA GLU A 286 -19.01 -3.68 -2.34
C GLU A 286 -19.47 -3.91 -0.90
N CYS A 287 -18.79 -3.30 0.07
CA CYS A 287 -19.08 -3.50 1.49
C CYS A 287 -20.49 -3.03 1.85
N ILE A 288 -20.95 -1.89 1.31
CA ILE A 288 -22.31 -1.37 1.50
C ILE A 288 -23.33 -2.41 1.01
N LYS A 289 -23.22 -2.86 -0.25
CA LYS A 289 -24.12 -3.87 -0.82
C LYS A 289 -24.10 -5.20 -0.07
N GLN A 290 -22.93 -5.58 0.45
CA GLN A 290 -22.78 -6.79 1.27
C GLN A 290 -23.45 -6.66 2.64
N LEU A 291 -23.38 -5.49 3.28
CA LEU A 291 -24.09 -5.22 4.53
C LEU A 291 -25.60 -5.15 4.32
N GLU A 292 -26.06 -4.51 3.24
CA GLU A 292 -27.47 -4.47 2.84
C GLU A 292 -28.02 -5.88 2.63
N ALA A 293 -27.30 -6.74 1.91
CA ALA A 293 -27.65 -8.14 1.71
C ALA A 293 -27.78 -8.94 3.03
N LEU A 294 -27.06 -8.51 4.07
CA LEU A 294 -27.11 -9.10 5.40
C LEU A 294 -28.11 -8.41 6.34
N ASN A 295 -28.79 -7.35 5.88
CA ASN A 295 -29.61 -6.44 6.69
C ASN A 295 -28.85 -5.89 7.92
N GLU A 296 -27.57 -5.55 7.74
CA GLU A 296 -26.72 -4.96 8.76
C GLU A 296 -26.45 -3.49 8.46
N LYS A 297 -26.34 -2.67 9.51
CA LYS A 297 -25.86 -1.28 9.42
C LYS A 297 -24.66 -1.14 10.36
N PRO A 298 -23.52 -0.59 9.91
CA PRO A 298 -22.36 -0.43 10.76
C PRO A 298 -22.56 0.73 11.74
N ASP A 299 -22.12 0.53 12.98
CA ASP A 299 -22.00 1.60 13.98
C ASP A 299 -20.58 2.19 13.99
N LEU A 300 -19.58 1.36 13.68
CA LEU A 300 -18.17 1.74 13.64
C LEU A 300 -17.48 1.08 12.46
N ILE A 301 -16.74 1.86 11.68
CA ILE A 301 -15.88 1.38 10.60
C ILE A 301 -14.44 1.76 10.89
N ILE A 302 -13.57 0.75 10.96
CA ILE A 302 -12.18 0.88 11.38
C ILE A 302 -11.27 0.46 10.22
N GLY A 303 -10.20 1.20 9.98
CA GLY A 303 -9.15 0.73 9.08
C GLY A 303 -7.77 1.28 9.39
N CYS A 304 -6.76 0.50 9.03
CA CYS A 304 -5.38 0.88 9.26
C CYS A 304 -4.94 1.94 8.25
N THR A 305 -4.09 2.87 8.65
CA THR A 305 -3.64 3.97 7.80
C THR A 305 -2.12 4.02 7.72
N GLY A 306 -1.61 3.86 6.49
CA GLY A 306 -0.23 4.16 6.12
C GLY A 306 -0.26 5.48 5.37
N GLY A 307 -0.31 5.42 4.03
CA GLY A 307 -0.73 6.57 3.21
C GLY A 307 -2.24 6.67 2.98
N GLY A 308 -3.07 5.99 3.78
CA GLY A 308 -4.54 6.14 3.79
C GLY A 308 -5.37 5.39 2.73
N SER A 309 -4.79 4.85 1.65
CA SER A 309 -5.59 4.39 0.49
C SER A 309 -6.61 3.27 0.75
N ASN A 310 -6.26 2.27 1.56
CA ASN A 310 -7.19 1.20 1.93
C ASN A 310 -8.36 1.70 2.79
N PHE A 311 -8.05 2.63 3.71
CA PHE A 311 -9.04 3.21 4.60
C PHE A 311 -9.99 4.11 3.81
N GLY A 312 -9.47 5.03 3.01
CA GLY A 312 -10.27 5.87 2.10
C GLY A 312 -11.15 5.04 1.16
N GLY A 313 -10.59 4.01 0.54
CA GLY A 313 -11.34 3.10 -0.33
C GLY A 313 -12.49 2.38 0.38
N LEU A 314 -12.33 2.08 1.68
CA LEU A 314 -13.43 1.54 2.48
C LEU A 314 -14.42 2.64 2.89
N VAL A 315 -13.96 3.75 3.48
CA VAL A 315 -14.83 4.70 4.20
C VAL A 315 -15.45 5.79 3.35
N PHE A 316 -14.86 6.17 2.20
CA PHE A 316 -15.40 7.27 1.38
C PHE A 316 -16.83 7.00 0.91
N PRO A 317 -17.16 5.80 0.38
CA PRO A 317 -18.56 5.47 0.09
C PRO A 317 -19.46 5.55 1.32
N PHE A 318 -19.00 5.20 2.52
CA PHE A 318 -19.83 5.33 3.73
C PHE A 318 -19.97 6.78 4.21
N ILE A 319 -18.98 7.64 3.98
CA ILE A 319 -19.10 9.08 4.24
C ILE A 319 -20.21 9.66 3.36
N ARG A 320 -20.29 9.27 2.08
CA ARG A 320 -21.42 9.59 1.20
C ARG A 320 -22.75 9.20 1.84
N GLU A 321 -22.88 7.95 2.28
CA GLU A 321 -24.10 7.45 2.94
C GLU A 321 -24.46 8.23 4.21
N LYS A 322 -23.45 8.76 4.93
CA LYS A 322 -23.64 9.61 6.11
C LYS A 322 -24.11 11.01 5.76
N ILE A 323 -23.51 11.63 4.74
CA ILE A 323 -23.91 12.94 4.22
C ILE A 323 -25.37 12.89 3.74
N GLU A 324 -25.76 11.80 3.08
CA GLU A 324 -27.13 11.59 2.57
C GLU A 324 -28.13 11.10 3.63
N GLY A 325 -27.69 10.95 4.90
CA GLY A 325 -28.56 10.58 6.02
C GLY A 325 -29.05 9.13 6.03
N ARG A 326 -28.44 8.23 5.23
CA ARG A 326 -28.84 6.82 5.13
C ARG A 326 -28.29 5.95 6.26
N MET A 327 -27.15 6.35 6.83
CA MET A 327 -26.51 5.73 7.99
C MET A 327 -25.65 6.76 8.76
N ASN A 328 -25.19 6.41 9.95
CA ASN A 328 -24.36 7.32 10.76
C ASN A 328 -23.27 6.57 11.55
N PRO A 329 -22.36 5.82 10.89
CA PRO A 329 -21.24 5.20 11.58
C PRO A 329 -20.22 6.25 12.05
N VAL A 330 -19.43 5.85 13.03
CA VAL A 330 -18.12 6.45 13.33
C VAL A 330 -17.08 5.87 12.38
N PHE A 331 -16.18 6.71 11.87
CA PHE A 331 -15.05 6.28 11.04
C PHE A 331 -13.76 6.47 11.82
N GLN A 332 -13.00 5.39 12.03
CA GLN A 332 -11.77 5.43 12.82
C GLN A 332 -10.57 4.94 12.01
N ALA A 333 -9.66 5.88 11.74
CA ALA A 333 -8.33 5.61 11.22
C ALA A 333 -7.43 5.09 12.36
N VAL A 334 -6.68 4.03 12.09
CA VAL A 334 -5.73 3.47 13.06
C VAL A 334 -4.33 3.50 12.48
N GLU A 335 -3.41 4.17 13.16
CA GLU A 335 -2.01 4.33 12.74
C GLU A 335 -1.06 3.68 13.77
N PRO A 336 0.19 3.38 13.40
CA PRO A 336 1.17 2.90 14.37
C PRO A 336 1.53 4.02 15.34
N ALA A 337 1.60 3.72 16.64
CA ALA A 337 2.13 4.67 17.63
C ALA A 337 3.58 5.12 17.33
N ALA A 338 4.33 4.33 16.56
CA ALA A 338 5.68 4.63 16.12
C ALA A 338 5.76 5.58 14.91
N CYS A 339 4.70 5.69 14.11
CA CYS A 339 4.62 6.63 12.97
C CYS A 339 3.23 7.31 12.93
N PRO A 340 2.90 8.15 13.93
CA PRO A 340 1.54 8.68 14.12
C PRO A 340 1.29 10.01 13.35
N SER A 341 1.18 9.93 12.03
CA SER A 341 1.02 11.12 11.17
C SER A 341 -0.24 11.94 11.45
N LEU A 342 -1.39 11.30 11.67
CA LEU A 342 -2.66 12.00 11.95
C LEU A 342 -2.75 12.51 13.39
N THR A 343 -2.34 11.69 14.37
CA THR A 343 -2.55 12.03 15.80
C THR A 343 -1.44 12.86 16.42
N LYS A 344 -0.26 12.95 15.78
CA LYS A 344 0.88 13.74 16.26
C LYS A 344 1.59 14.59 15.20
N GLY A 345 1.37 14.32 13.92
CA GLY A 345 1.91 15.14 12.84
C GLY A 345 1.24 16.51 12.75
N VAL A 346 1.64 17.29 11.75
CA VAL A 346 1.08 18.62 11.48
C VAL A 346 0.42 18.66 10.11
N TYR A 347 -0.65 19.45 9.98
CA TYR A 347 -1.34 19.66 8.70
C TYR A 347 -0.65 20.75 7.87
N ALA A 348 0.32 20.36 7.04
CA ALA A 348 1.21 21.28 6.30
C ALA A 348 1.35 20.86 4.83
N TYR A 349 1.84 21.79 4.00
CA TYR A 349 2.35 21.40 2.69
C TYR A 349 3.69 20.72 2.88
N ASP A 350 3.85 19.55 2.27
CA ASP A 350 5.07 18.76 2.37
C ASP A 350 5.26 17.90 1.12
N PHE A 351 6.48 17.44 0.91
CA PHE A 351 6.83 16.57 -0.21
C PHE A 351 6.35 15.13 0.04
N GLY A 352 5.99 14.44 -1.03
CA GLY A 352 5.72 13.00 -1.01
C GLY A 352 6.97 12.13 -0.99
N ASP A 353 8.15 12.71 -1.28
CA ASP A 353 9.44 12.03 -1.37
C ASP A 353 10.55 12.79 -0.66
N THR A 354 11.65 12.09 -0.34
CA THR A 354 12.77 12.66 0.42
C THR A 354 13.63 13.64 -0.41
N ALA A 355 13.65 13.52 -1.75
CA ALA A 355 14.45 14.42 -2.58
C ALA A 355 13.69 15.68 -3.03
N GLY A 356 12.41 15.82 -2.67
CA GLY A 356 11.58 16.98 -3.05
C GLY A 356 11.28 17.05 -4.55
N LEU A 357 11.19 15.89 -5.22
CA LEU A 357 10.88 15.82 -6.65
C LEU A 357 9.37 15.80 -6.94
N THR A 358 8.58 15.41 -5.95
CA THR A 358 7.11 15.36 -6.03
C THR A 358 6.49 16.74 -5.80
N PRO A 359 5.25 16.94 -6.25
CA PRO A 359 4.41 18.06 -5.80
C PRO A 359 4.38 18.20 -4.28
N LEU A 360 4.26 19.44 -3.79
CA LEU A 360 3.86 19.64 -2.39
C LEU A 360 2.38 19.33 -2.25
N MET A 361 2.04 18.51 -1.26
CA MET A 361 0.67 18.14 -0.96
C MET A 361 0.30 18.66 0.43
N LYS A 362 -0.91 19.21 0.58
CA LYS A 362 -1.42 19.61 1.89
C LYS A 362 -1.91 18.37 2.65
N MET A 363 -1.12 17.91 3.61
CA MET A 363 -1.37 16.66 4.33
C MET A 363 -0.93 16.70 5.79
N HIS A 364 -1.47 15.79 6.59
CA HIS A 364 -0.85 15.43 7.86
C HIS A 364 0.49 14.75 7.60
N THR A 365 1.55 15.26 8.22
CA THR A 365 2.92 14.80 7.98
C THR A 365 3.77 14.78 9.25
N LEU A 366 4.70 13.82 9.30
CA LEU A 366 5.81 13.77 10.25
C LEU A 366 7.07 14.48 9.70
N GLY A 367 6.99 15.07 8.51
CA GLY A 367 8.11 15.61 7.72
C GLY A 367 8.70 14.57 6.75
N HIS A 368 9.01 14.96 5.51
CA HIS A 368 9.54 14.09 4.46
C HIS A 368 10.91 13.45 4.75
N ASP A 369 11.63 14.00 5.73
CA ASP A 369 12.90 13.46 6.24
C ASP A 369 12.69 12.45 7.38
N PHE A 370 11.45 12.19 7.80
CA PHE A 370 11.16 11.22 8.85
C PHE A 370 11.53 9.80 8.40
N ILE A 371 12.45 9.18 9.13
CA ILE A 371 12.83 7.78 8.92
C ILE A 371 12.29 6.95 10.10
N PRO A 372 11.36 6.01 9.85
CA PRO A 372 10.90 5.08 10.87
C PRO A 372 12.04 4.25 11.44
N ASP A 373 11.96 3.92 12.72
CA ASP A 373 12.97 3.08 13.37
C ASP A 373 13.05 1.68 12.72
N PRO A 374 14.25 1.13 12.46
CA PRO A 374 14.42 -0.19 11.84
C PRO A 374 13.77 -1.36 12.60
N ILE A 375 13.52 -1.21 13.90
CA ILE A 375 12.89 -2.24 14.74
C ILE A 375 11.37 -2.30 14.50
N HIS A 376 10.77 -1.24 13.94
CA HIS A 376 9.35 -1.18 13.63
C HIS A 376 8.95 -2.27 12.62
N ALA A 377 8.13 -3.21 13.07
CA ALA A 377 7.72 -4.39 12.31
C ALA A 377 6.24 -4.34 11.87
N GLY A 378 5.49 -3.33 12.33
CA GLY A 378 4.06 -3.13 12.07
C GLY A 378 3.70 -2.64 10.67
N GLY A 379 4.69 -2.31 9.82
CA GLY A 379 4.40 -1.67 8.52
C GLY A 379 3.98 -0.21 8.69
N LEU A 380 3.17 0.34 7.79
CA LEU A 380 2.63 1.72 7.92
C LEU A 380 3.71 2.79 8.18
N ARG A 381 4.73 2.81 7.31
CA ARG A 381 5.99 3.54 7.50
C ARG A 381 6.09 4.88 6.76
N TYR A 382 5.05 5.27 6.03
CA TYR A 382 5.05 6.51 5.25
C TYR A 382 4.88 7.71 6.19
N HIS A 383 5.58 8.81 5.94
CA HIS A 383 5.60 9.98 6.83
C HIS A 383 4.32 10.80 6.75
N GLY A 384 3.70 10.83 5.58
CA GLY A 384 2.49 11.60 5.29
C GLY A 384 1.20 10.77 5.32
N MET A 385 0.08 11.46 5.19
CA MET A 385 -1.24 10.86 4.94
C MET A 385 -1.78 11.35 3.60
N ALA A 386 -2.71 10.60 2.98
CA ALA A 386 -3.41 11.09 1.78
C ALA A 386 -4.00 12.49 2.04
N PRO A 387 -3.85 13.48 1.13
CA PRO A 387 -4.41 14.82 1.29
C PRO A 387 -5.91 14.78 1.54
N LEU A 388 -6.64 13.95 0.80
CA LEU A 388 -8.09 13.83 0.96
C LEU A 388 -8.51 13.19 2.29
N ILE A 389 -7.71 12.28 2.85
CA ILE A 389 -7.92 11.75 4.21
C ILE A 389 -7.62 12.82 5.25
N SER A 390 -6.52 13.55 5.09
CA SER A 390 -6.13 14.64 5.99
C SER A 390 -7.20 15.73 6.02
N HIS A 391 -7.72 16.09 4.85
CA HIS A 391 -8.78 17.08 4.69
C HIS A 391 -10.09 16.60 5.32
N ALA A 392 -10.51 15.35 5.07
CA ALA A 392 -11.71 14.80 5.70
C ALA A 392 -11.58 14.67 7.23
N TYR A 393 -10.37 14.44 7.75
CA TYR A 393 -10.06 14.48 9.18
C TYR A 393 -10.19 15.91 9.76
N GLU A 394 -9.64 16.93 9.08
CA GLU A 394 -9.78 18.33 9.48
C GLU A 394 -11.23 18.83 9.45
N LEU A 395 -12.06 18.30 8.53
CA LEU A 395 -13.50 18.56 8.49
C LEU A 395 -14.29 17.82 9.58
N GLY A 396 -13.63 17.06 10.46
CA GLY A 396 -14.28 16.32 11.54
C GLY A 396 -15.12 15.13 11.07
N MET A 397 -14.87 14.62 9.85
CA MET A 397 -15.63 13.50 9.30
C MET A 397 -15.16 12.14 9.83
N MET A 398 -13.97 12.05 10.43
CA MET A 398 -13.37 10.82 10.94
C MET A 398 -12.47 11.09 12.14
N GLU A 399 -12.18 10.06 12.92
CA GLU A 399 -11.27 10.10 14.06
C GLU A 399 -10.02 9.27 13.79
N ALA A 400 -8.94 9.52 14.53
CA ALA A 400 -7.69 8.79 14.42
C ALA A 400 -7.15 8.37 15.79
N ILE A 401 -6.58 7.16 15.86
CA ILE A 401 -5.88 6.65 17.05
C ILE A 401 -4.56 5.97 16.69
N GLY A 402 -3.58 6.08 17.58
CA GLY A 402 -2.31 5.33 17.49
C GLY A 402 -2.34 4.06 18.35
N ILE A 403 -1.86 2.93 17.82
CA ILE A 403 -1.75 1.66 18.58
C ILE A 403 -0.30 1.12 18.55
N PRO A 404 0.26 0.67 19.69
CA PRO A 404 1.58 0.05 19.76
C PRO A 404 1.64 -1.32 19.06
N GLN A 405 2.80 -1.67 18.48
CA GLN A 405 2.91 -2.87 17.66
C GLN A 405 2.76 -4.17 18.46
N THR A 406 3.15 -4.22 19.72
CA THR A 406 2.97 -5.43 20.54
C THR A 406 1.49 -5.79 20.69
N GLU A 407 0.63 -4.79 20.91
CA GLU A 407 -0.81 -4.98 20.98
C GLU A 407 -1.39 -5.40 19.63
N CYS A 408 -0.94 -4.75 18.54
CA CYS A 408 -1.32 -5.12 17.19
C CYS A 408 -1.05 -6.60 16.90
N PHE A 409 0.14 -7.10 17.22
CA PHE A 409 0.47 -8.51 17.02
C PHE A 409 -0.24 -9.45 18.01
N GLN A 410 -0.54 -9.00 19.23
CA GLN A 410 -1.40 -9.76 20.15
C GLN A 410 -2.80 -9.98 19.55
N ALA A 411 -3.38 -8.92 18.99
CA ALA A 411 -4.66 -8.97 18.29
C ALA A 411 -4.58 -9.88 17.05
N ALA A 412 -3.48 -9.81 16.30
CA ALA A 412 -3.23 -10.66 15.14
C ALA A 412 -3.19 -12.15 15.49
N ILE A 413 -2.56 -12.54 16.62
CA ILE A 413 -2.52 -13.93 17.07
C ILE A 413 -3.91 -14.43 17.47
N GLN A 414 -4.71 -13.60 18.15
CA GLN A 414 -6.10 -13.94 18.47
C GLN A 414 -6.93 -14.14 17.19
N PHE A 415 -6.80 -13.22 16.24
CA PHE A 415 -7.48 -13.27 14.95
C PHE A 415 -7.07 -14.52 14.15
N ALA A 416 -5.77 -14.80 14.02
CA ALA A 416 -5.30 -15.97 13.29
C ALA A 416 -5.76 -17.30 13.92
N ARG A 417 -5.79 -17.39 15.25
CA ARG A 417 -6.26 -18.60 15.97
C ARG A 417 -7.77 -18.80 15.88
N THR A 418 -8.54 -17.74 15.72
CA THR A 418 -10.00 -17.80 15.66
C THR A 418 -10.51 -17.91 14.23
N GLU A 419 -9.97 -17.13 13.30
CA GLU A 419 -10.46 -17.00 11.93
C GLU A 419 -9.59 -17.74 10.89
N GLY A 420 -8.40 -18.23 11.28
CA GLY A 420 -7.51 -19.02 10.42
C GLY A 420 -6.72 -18.22 9.38
N ILE A 421 -6.96 -16.91 9.29
CA ILE A 421 -6.25 -16.00 8.39
C ILE A 421 -5.12 -15.34 9.17
N ILE A 422 -3.89 -15.39 8.63
CA ILE A 422 -2.76 -14.62 9.16
C ILE A 422 -2.81 -13.23 8.52
N PRO A 423 -3.12 -12.15 9.27
CA PRO A 423 -3.15 -10.80 8.69
C PRO A 423 -1.75 -10.29 8.37
N ALA A 424 -1.62 -9.43 7.36
CA ALA A 424 -0.38 -8.64 7.19
C ALA A 424 -0.17 -7.74 8.43
N PRO A 425 1.06 -7.29 8.74
CA PRO A 425 1.32 -6.41 9.87
C PRO A 425 0.47 -5.12 9.86
N GLU A 426 0.17 -4.57 8.70
CA GLU A 426 -0.62 -3.35 8.55
C GLU A 426 -2.04 -3.45 9.14
N PRO A 427 -2.92 -4.37 8.69
CA PRO A 427 -4.28 -4.50 9.20
C PRO A 427 -4.37 -4.97 10.65
N THR A 428 -3.27 -5.44 11.27
CA THR A 428 -3.28 -5.78 12.71
C THR A 428 -3.63 -4.59 13.60
N HIS A 429 -3.36 -3.35 13.15
CA HIS A 429 -3.75 -2.12 13.83
C HIS A 429 -5.28 -1.99 13.90
N ALA A 430 -5.97 -2.16 12.77
CA ALA A 430 -7.43 -2.10 12.70
C ALA A 430 -8.09 -3.27 13.46
N ILE A 431 -7.47 -4.45 13.46
CA ILE A 431 -7.93 -5.60 14.24
C ILE A 431 -7.80 -5.31 15.74
N ALA A 432 -6.68 -4.73 16.20
CA ALA A 432 -6.51 -4.36 17.60
C ALA A 432 -7.56 -3.34 18.07
N ALA A 433 -7.80 -2.30 17.28
CA ALA A 433 -8.87 -1.32 17.56
C ALA A 433 -10.26 -1.98 17.60
N ALA A 434 -10.56 -2.90 16.66
CA ALA A 434 -11.84 -3.63 16.67
C ALA A 434 -11.99 -4.51 17.93
N ILE A 435 -10.91 -5.14 18.41
CA ILE A 435 -10.91 -5.91 19.65
C ILE A 435 -11.10 -4.99 20.87
N ARG A 436 -10.44 -3.81 20.91
CA ARG A 436 -10.67 -2.82 21.98
C ARG A 436 -12.14 -2.44 22.08
N GLU A 437 -12.76 -2.08 20.96
CA GLU A 437 -14.16 -1.69 20.92
C GLU A 437 -15.08 -2.85 21.33
N ALA A 438 -14.82 -4.05 20.84
CA ALA A 438 -15.59 -5.23 21.22
C ALA A 438 -15.50 -5.55 22.72
N LEU A 439 -14.33 -5.36 23.33
CA LEU A 439 -14.15 -5.50 24.78
C LEU A 439 -14.85 -4.37 25.54
N GLU A 440 -14.96 -3.18 24.99
CA GLU A 440 -15.75 -2.11 25.59
C GLU A 440 -17.25 -2.43 25.53
N CYS A 441 -17.74 -2.89 24.39
CA CYS A 441 -19.11 -3.41 24.24
C CYS A 441 -19.43 -4.53 25.24
N LYS A 442 -18.45 -5.38 25.58
CA LYS A 442 -18.59 -6.39 26.64
C LYS A 442 -18.81 -5.76 28.02
N LYS A 443 -18.05 -4.72 28.36
CA LYS A 443 -18.18 -4.04 29.66
C LYS A 443 -19.50 -3.28 29.78
N THR A 444 -19.93 -2.61 28.71
CA THR A 444 -21.12 -1.74 28.71
C THR A 444 -22.41 -2.50 28.40
N GLY A 445 -22.31 -3.66 27.74
CA GLY A 445 -23.45 -4.42 27.21
C GLY A 445 -24.00 -3.88 25.88
N GLU A 446 -23.38 -2.85 25.31
CA GLU A 446 -23.81 -2.23 24.06
C GLU A 446 -23.61 -3.17 22.86
N LYS A 447 -24.59 -3.24 21.97
CA LYS A 447 -24.54 -4.08 20.77
C LYS A 447 -24.17 -3.24 19.55
N LYS A 448 -22.88 -3.23 19.19
CA LYS A 448 -22.39 -2.56 17.96
C LYS A 448 -22.14 -3.52 16.80
N VAL A 449 -22.32 -3.04 15.59
CA VAL A 449 -21.81 -3.64 14.34
C VAL A 449 -20.51 -2.94 13.98
N ILE A 450 -19.40 -3.66 14.11
CA ILE A 450 -18.05 -3.17 13.83
C ILE A 450 -17.60 -3.75 12.49
N VAL A 451 -17.23 -2.91 11.55
CA VAL A 451 -16.62 -3.31 10.28
C VAL A 451 -15.14 -2.92 10.30
N THR A 452 -14.23 -3.87 10.12
CA THR A 452 -12.78 -3.62 10.11
C THR A 452 -12.15 -3.94 8.74
N ALA A 453 -11.27 -3.06 8.27
CA ALA A 453 -10.53 -3.27 7.03
C ALA A 453 -9.47 -4.35 7.20
N MET A 454 -9.59 -5.45 6.46
CA MET A 454 -8.60 -6.53 6.43
C MET A 454 -7.83 -6.47 5.11
N CYS A 455 -6.93 -5.49 5.00
CA CYS A 455 -6.39 -4.99 3.73
C CYS A 455 -5.36 -5.90 3.04
N GLY A 456 -4.87 -6.97 3.68
CA GLY A 456 -3.98 -7.95 3.06
C GLY A 456 -3.46 -9.04 3.99
N HIS A 457 -3.08 -10.20 3.45
CA HIS A 457 -2.62 -11.35 4.25
C HIS A 457 -1.11 -11.27 4.59
N GLY A 458 -0.69 -11.95 5.66
CA GLY A 458 0.67 -11.92 6.20
C GLY A 458 1.60 -13.04 5.75
N HIS A 459 1.26 -13.81 4.71
CA HIS A 459 2.06 -14.96 4.25
C HIS A 459 3.55 -14.61 3.99
N PHE A 460 3.84 -13.38 3.56
CA PHE A 460 5.19 -12.91 3.27
C PHE A 460 5.79 -12.01 4.36
N ASP A 461 5.13 -11.94 5.51
CA ASP A 461 5.48 -11.06 6.62
C ASP A 461 5.71 -11.85 7.93
N LEU A 462 5.94 -13.17 7.83
CA LEU A 462 6.14 -14.07 8.97
C LEU A 462 7.38 -13.74 9.81
N VAL A 463 8.35 -13.00 9.25
CA VAL A 463 9.50 -12.48 10.04
C VAL A 463 9.02 -11.53 11.14
N SER A 464 7.99 -10.71 10.90
CA SER A 464 7.42 -9.85 11.95
C SER A 464 6.71 -10.67 13.04
N TYR A 465 6.01 -11.75 12.64
CA TYR A 465 5.40 -12.69 13.59
C TYR A 465 6.43 -13.45 14.40
N GLU A 466 7.55 -13.84 13.79
CA GLU A 466 8.66 -14.49 14.49
C GLU A 466 9.19 -13.61 15.62
N LYS A 467 9.40 -12.31 15.36
CA LYS A 467 9.81 -11.34 16.40
C LYS A 467 8.82 -11.30 17.57
N TYR A 468 7.53 -11.26 17.28
CA TYR A 468 6.50 -11.27 18.33
C TYR A 468 6.49 -12.59 19.12
N LEU A 469 6.49 -13.73 18.42
CA LEU A 469 6.43 -15.06 19.04
C LEU A 469 7.66 -15.40 19.88
N LYS A 470 8.83 -14.84 19.53
CA LYS A 470 10.07 -14.96 20.33
C LYS A 470 10.15 -13.95 21.49
N GLY A 471 9.16 -13.06 21.65
CA GLY A 471 9.17 -12.01 22.66
C GLY A 471 10.22 -10.92 22.43
N SER A 472 10.73 -10.77 21.20
CA SER A 472 11.75 -9.76 20.85
C SER A 472 11.16 -8.50 20.20
N MET A 473 9.83 -8.44 20.05
CA MET A 473 9.13 -7.24 19.61
C MET A 473 9.06 -6.22 20.75
N VAL A 474 9.49 -4.99 20.48
CA VAL A 474 9.50 -3.89 21.44
C VAL A 474 8.65 -2.74 20.92
N ASP A 475 7.85 -2.13 21.79
CA ASP A 475 7.18 -0.89 21.41
C ASP A 475 8.18 0.26 21.42
N LEU A 476 8.18 0.99 20.31
CA LEU A 476 9.06 2.13 20.15
C LEU A 476 8.43 3.34 20.84
N SER A 477 9.24 4.03 21.65
CA SER A 477 8.87 5.35 22.14
C SER A 477 8.98 6.36 21.01
N TYR A 478 7.91 7.10 20.81
CA TYR A 478 7.90 8.30 20.00
C TYR A 478 8.86 9.34 20.60
N SER A 479 9.77 9.91 19.80
CA SER A 479 10.68 10.99 20.24
C SER A 479 10.18 12.33 19.71
N PRO A 480 9.69 13.23 20.59
CA PRO A 480 9.31 14.58 20.21
C PRO A 480 10.45 15.36 19.54
N GLU A 481 11.69 15.14 19.96
CA GLU A 481 12.87 15.85 19.46
C GLU A 481 13.16 15.48 17.99
N LYS A 482 13.09 14.17 17.66
CA LYS A 482 13.24 13.71 16.28
C LYS A 482 12.12 14.23 15.39
N LEU A 483 10.88 14.30 15.89
CA LEU A 483 9.79 14.90 15.13
C LEU A 483 10.06 16.39 14.88
N GLN A 484 10.38 17.16 15.92
CA GLN A 484 10.62 18.59 15.77
C GLN A 484 11.75 18.89 14.77
N ALA A 485 12.82 18.08 14.78
CA ALA A 485 13.88 18.19 13.79
C ALA A 485 13.39 17.91 12.35
N SER A 486 12.57 16.86 12.17
CA SER A 486 11.97 16.53 10.87
C SER A 486 10.98 17.62 10.40
N LEU A 487 10.16 18.15 11.31
CA LEU A 487 9.21 19.22 11.00
C LEU A 487 9.90 20.55 10.68
N ALA A 488 11.09 20.81 11.24
CA ALA A 488 11.87 22.00 10.92
C ALA A 488 12.39 21.99 9.46
N ALA A 489 12.43 20.82 8.82
CA ALA A 489 12.81 20.66 7.41
C ALA A 489 11.63 20.86 6.44
N LEU A 490 10.41 21.10 6.95
CA LEU A 490 9.26 21.33 6.08
C LEU A 490 9.48 22.52 5.12
N PRO A 491 8.97 22.42 3.89
CA PRO A 491 9.07 23.51 2.94
C PRO A 491 8.33 24.75 3.45
N ARG A 492 8.95 25.92 3.28
CA ARG A 492 8.34 27.21 3.62
C ARG A 492 7.44 27.65 2.46
N VAL A 493 6.14 27.44 2.64
CA VAL A 493 5.09 27.90 1.73
C VAL A 493 4.45 29.15 2.33
N GLU A 494 4.43 30.25 1.57
CA GLU A 494 3.69 31.46 1.99
C GLU A 494 2.19 31.15 2.03
N ALA A 495 1.52 31.61 3.09
CA ALA A 495 0.13 31.28 3.42
C ALA A 495 -0.88 31.94 2.47
#